data_AF-A0A816G6R4-F1
#
_entry.id   AF-A0A816G6R4-F1
#
_cell.length_a   1.000
_cell.length_b   1.000
_cell.length_c   1.000
_cell.angle_alpha   90.00
_cell.angle_beta   90.00
_cell.angle_gamma   90.00
#
_symmetry.space_group_name_H-M   'P 1'
#
loop_
_entity.id
_entity.type
_entity.pdbx_description
1 polymer ?
#
loop_
_entity_poly.entity_id
_entity_poly.type
_entity_poly.pdbx_seq_one_letter_code
_entity_poly.pdbx_strand_id
1 'polypeptide(L)'
;MEILFLGMTIAILTVLVLLLRFSIEEFLQKGERWNNKYWSRFVRYLITGITVLVVAVPEGLPLAVTISLAYAVKKMMIDNNLVRHLDACETMGNATAICSDKTGTLTTNRMTVVQVYVGEKHWKNVQDPVKAKEITVPAKTREVILEGISVNSSYASKLLPPPEKETLPKQVGNKTECGLLGFVLGLGGNYGEIREQYPEEKFVHVYTFNSVRKNMSTVIHRPDSIIRMYTKGASEIVLKKCKTILNRNGEVVPFSTVDYDRIIQTVIEPMACDGLRTICVAYRDFSANNLPDWDNEANVVDQLTCICICGIEDPVRAEVPDAIAKCRSAGITVRMVTGDNVNTARSIALKCGIISPNDNFLVLEGKEFNRRIRSTPDGEVEQSLFDKIWPQLRVLARSSPQDKYVLVKGIIASKNNPTREVVAVTGDGTNDGPALKKADVGFAMGIQGTDVAKEASDIILVDDNFNSIVKAVMWGRNVYDSIAKFLQFQLTVNVVAVFCAFIGACIVKESPLRAVQMLWVNLIMDTLASLALATEVPTEELLTRKPYGRTRPLISRQMMKNILGHAVYQLAVMLFILF
;
A
#
# COMPACT_ATOMS: atom_id res chain seq x y z
N MET A 1 -26.75 -7.47 22.41
CA MET A 1 -28.16 -7.91 22.60
C MET A 1 -28.25 -9.24 23.35
N GLU A 2 -27.54 -10.29 22.94
CA GLU A 2 -27.62 -11.61 23.60
C GLU A 2 -27.20 -11.59 25.09
N ILE A 3 -26.09 -10.90 25.43
CA ILE A 3 -25.60 -10.78 26.82
C ILE A 3 -26.64 -10.07 27.71
N LEU A 4 -27.28 -9.02 27.20
CA LEU A 4 -28.32 -8.27 27.92
C LEU A 4 -29.53 -9.16 28.23
N PHE A 5 -29.98 -9.97 27.27
CA PHE A 5 -31.11 -10.87 27.48
C PHE A 5 -30.81 -11.94 28.53
N LEU A 6 -29.62 -12.53 28.47
CA LEU A 6 -29.15 -13.49 29.47
C LEU A 6 -29.07 -12.86 30.86
N GLY A 7 -28.46 -11.67 30.95
CA GLY A 7 -28.35 -10.90 32.20
C GLY A 7 -29.71 -10.57 32.80
N MET A 8 -30.67 -10.13 31.97
CA MET A 8 -32.03 -9.81 32.39
C MET A 8 -32.78 -11.05 32.88
N THR A 9 -32.63 -12.18 32.20
CA THR A 9 -33.26 -13.44 32.61
C THR A 9 -32.74 -13.89 33.97
N ILE A 10 -31.42 -13.86 34.19
CA ILE A 10 -30.82 -14.26 35.46
C ILE A 10 -31.20 -13.28 36.59
N ALA A 11 -31.23 -11.97 36.32
CA ALA A 11 -31.64 -10.97 37.29
C ALA A 11 -33.10 -11.20 37.76
N ILE A 12 -34.02 -11.40 36.81
CA ILE A 12 -35.43 -11.71 37.11
C ILE A 12 -35.55 -13.02 37.89
N LEU A 13 -34.83 -14.06 37.47
CA LEU A 13 -34.83 -15.36 38.15
C LEU A 13 -34.32 -15.24 39.59
N THR A 14 -33.26 -14.47 39.81
CA THR A 14 -32.69 -14.20 41.15
C THR A 14 -33.72 -13.54 42.06
N VAL A 15 -34.43 -12.51 41.56
CA VAL A 15 -35.48 -11.82 42.31
C VAL A 15 -36.62 -12.78 42.62
N LEU A 16 -37.12 -13.53 41.63
CA LEU A 16 -38.20 -14.49 41.81
C LEU A 16 -37.86 -15.56 42.86
N VAL A 17 -36.65 -16.11 42.82
CA VAL A 17 -36.18 -17.10 43.79
C VAL A 17 -36.17 -16.51 45.20
N LEU A 18 -35.62 -15.29 45.39
CA LEU A 18 -35.59 -14.62 46.69
C LEU A 18 -37.00 -14.31 47.21
N LEU A 19 -37.89 -13.83 46.33
CA LEU A 19 -39.29 -13.51 46.66
C LEU A 19 -40.07 -14.76 47.07
N LEU A 20 -40.06 -15.80 46.23
CA LEU A 20 -40.81 -17.03 46.44
C LEU A 20 -40.31 -17.74 47.70
N ARG A 21 -38.99 -17.87 47.84
CA ARG A 21 -38.41 -18.53 49.00
C ARG A 21 -38.73 -17.79 50.30
N PHE A 22 -38.57 -16.47 50.32
CA PHE A 22 -38.93 -15.66 51.49
C PHE A 22 -40.41 -15.81 51.86
N SER A 23 -41.29 -15.80 50.84
CA SER A 23 -42.73 -15.91 51.06
C SER A 23 -43.13 -17.30 51.58
N ILE A 24 -42.51 -18.36 51.08
CA ILE A 24 -42.74 -19.74 51.53
C ILE A 24 -42.23 -19.93 52.97
N GLU A 25 -41.01 -19.47 53.28
CA GLU A 25 -40.41 -19.65 54.60
C GLU A 25 -41.15 -18.85 55.70
N GLU A 26 -41.50 -17.59 55.47
CA GLU A 26 -42.13 -16.76 56.52
C GLU A 26 -43.65 -16.96 56.62
N PHE A 27 -44.38 -17.00 55.49
CA PHE A 27 -45.85 -17.05 55.52
C PHE A 27 -46.40 -18.48 55.54
N LEU A 28 -45.73 -19.44 54.91
CA LEU A 28 -46.21 -20.82 54.80
C LEU A 28 -45.63 -21.74 55.89
N GLN A 29 -44.32 -21.66 56.16
CA GLN A 29 -43.67 -22.55 57.14
C GLN A 29 -43.76 -22.01 58.57
N LYS A 30 -43.46 -20.72 58.77
CA LYS A 30 -43.51 -20.08 60.11
C LYS A 30 -44.88 -19.52 60.47
N GLY A 31 -45.75 -19.29 59.49
CA GLY A 31 -47.11 -18.78 59.71
C GLY A 31 -47.17 -17.35 60.25
N GLU A 32 -46.14 -16.52 59.99
CA GLU A 32 -46.12 -15.13 60.47
C GLU A 32 -47.22 -14.29 59.80
N ARG A 33 -47.84 -13.37 60.56
CA ARG A 33 -48.81 -12.40 60.01
C ARG A 33 -48.06 -11.28 59.29
N TRP A 34 -48.65 -10.78 58.20
CA TRP A 34 -48.08 -9.69 57.41
C TRP A 34 -47.71 -8.46 58.26
N ASN A 35 -46.49 -7.95 58.08
CA ASN A 35 -45.97 -6.77 58.74
C ASN A 35 -45.34 -5.83 57.70
N ASN A 36 -45.56 -4.51 57.83
CA ASN A 36 -45.00 -3.49 56.95
C ASN A 36 -43.46 -3.50 56.91
N LYS A 37 -42.79 -4.08 57.91
CA LYS A 37 -41.33 -4.30 57.90
C LYS A 37 -40.84 -5.15 56.71
N TYR A 38 -41.67 -6.07 56.19
CA TYR A 38 -41.29 -6.93 55.06
C TYR A 38 -41.14 -6.14 53.75
N TRP A 39 -41.79 -4.98 53.61
CA TRP A 39 -41.63 -4.11 52.45
C TRP A 39 -40.17 -3.72 52.21
N SER A 40 -39.44 -3.40 53.29
CA SER A 40 -38.01 -3.08 53.22
C SER A 40 -37.13 -4.23 52.71
N ARG A 41 -37.61 -5.48 52.86
CA ARG A 41 -36.89 -6.69 52.43
C ARG A 41 -37.18 -7.01 50.96
N PHE A 42 -38.42 -6.82 50.53
CA PHE A 42 -38.81 -6.88 49.12
C PHE A 42 -38.04 -5.86 48.28
N VAL A 43 -37.93 -4.62 48.76
CA VAL A 43 -37.12 -3.58 48.09
C VAL A 43 -35.65 -4.00 48.00
N ARG A 44 -35.08 -4.62 49.05
CA ARG A 44 -33.69 -5.13 49.01
C ARG A 44 -33.48 -6.23 47.97
N TYR A 45 -34.44 -7.15 47.81
CA TYR A 45 -34.36 -8.18 46.77
C TYR A 45 -34.45 -7.57 45.36
N LEU A 46 -35.31 -6.57 45.17
CA LEU A 46 -35.36 -5.83 43.91
C LEU A 46 -34.05 -5.09 43.60
N ILE A 47 -33.46 -4.41 44.59
CA ILE A 47 -32.14 -3.76 44.46
C ILE A 47 -31.07 -4.78 44.09
N THR A 48 -31.10 -5.98 44.67
CA THR A 48 -30.16 -7.07 44.33
C THR A 48 -30.32 -7.49 42.87
N GLY A 49 -31.55 -7.66 42.39
CA GLY A 49 -31.83 -7.96 40.98
C GLY A 49 -31.32 -6.88 40.02
N ILE A 50 -31.59 -5.60 40.33
CA ILE A 50 -31.10 -4.47 39.54
C ILE A 50 -29.56 -4.44 39.54
N THR A 51 -28.92 -4.72 40.67
CA THR A 51 -27.46 -4.78 40.78
C THR A 51 -26.87 -5.89 39.90
N VAL A 52 -27.48 -7.09 39.91
CA VAL A 52 -27.06 -8.20 39.06
C VAL A 52 -27.22 -7.84 37.57
N LEU A 53 -28.31 -7.16 37.22
CA LEU A 53 -28.52 -6.67 35.86
C LEU A 53 -27.43 -5.69 35.43
N VAL A 54 -27.11 -4.68 36.26
CA VAL A 54 -26.06 -3.69 35.97
C VAL A 54 -24.71 -4.37 35.73
N VAL A 55 -24.32 -5.32 36.58
CA VAL A 55 -23.06 -6.05 36.39
C VAL A 55 -23.07 -6.94 35.14
N ALA A 56 -24.22 -7.53 34.78
CA ALA A 56 -24.30 -8.39 33.62
C ALA A 56 -24.17 -7.64 32.28
N VAL A 57 -24.44 -6.33 32.24
CA VAL A 57 -24.39 -5.52 31.02
C VAL A 57 -22.99 -4.94 30.83
N PRO A 58 -22.27 -5.28 29.75
CA PRO A 58 -20.92 -4.78 29.50
C PRO A 58 -20.98 -3.36 28.91
N GLU A 59 -21.16 -2.36 29.75
CA GLU A 59 -21.22 -0.95 29.36
C GLU A 59 -19.87 -0.41 28.85
N GLY A 60 -18.76 -1.00 29.30
CA GLY A 60 -17.41 -0.60 28.92
C GLY A 60 -17.00 -1.03 27.52
N LEU A 61 -17.77 -1.87 26.82
CA LEU A 61 -17.35 -2.40 25.51
C LEU A 61 -17.29 -1.32 24.40
N PRO A 62 -18.33 -0.50 24.17
CA PRO A 62 -18.22 0.61 23.21
C PRO A 62 -17.10 1.60 23.56
N LEU A 63 -16.88 1.82 24.86
CA LEU A 63 -15.81 2.68 25.36
C LEU A 63 -14.43 2.10 25.06
N ALA A 64 -14.22 0.80 25.32
CA ALA A 64 -12.95 0.10 25.06
C ALA A 64 -12.57 0.17 23.58
N VAL A 65 -13.53 -0.08 22.68
CA VAL A 65 -13.32 0.01 21.24
C VAL A 65 -12.93 1.44 20.83
N THR A 66 -13.65 2.43 21.32
CA THR A 66 -13.41 3.85 20.98
C THR A 66 -12.05 4.32 21.50
N ILE A 67 -11.68 3.96 22.73
CA ILE A 67 -10.37 4.32 23.32
C ILE A 67 -9.24 3.63 22.58
N SER A 68 -9.37 2.33 22.27
CA SER A 68 -8.36 1.55 21.52
C SER A 68 -8.11 2.17 20.16
N LEU A 69 -9.18 2.47 19.41
CA LEU A 69 -9.10 3.10 18.10
C LEU A 69 -8.51 4.51 18.17
N ALA A 70 -8.95 5.35 19.11
CA ALA A 70 -8.44 6.70 19.26
C ALA A 70 -6.95 6.71 19.60
N TYR A 71 -6.51 5.80 20.48
CA TYR A 71 -5.11 5.64 20.82
C TYR A 71 -4.29 5.15 19.61
N ALA A 72 -4.77 4.12 18.90
CA ALA A 72 -4.13 3.59 17.71
C ALA A 72 -4.01 4.66 16.61
N VAL A 73 -5.06 5.43 16.33
CA VAL A 73 -5.06 6.51 15.33
C VAL A 73 -4.01 7.58 15.67
N LYS A 74 -3.93 7.99 16.94
CA LYS A 74 -2.92 8.94 17.40
C LYS A 74 -1.50 8.41 17.18
N LYS A 75 -1.27 7.12 17.41
CA LYS A 75 0.04 6.48 17.21
C LYS A 75 0.34 6.24 15.73
N MET A 76 -0.64 5.83 14.94
CA MET A 76 -0.55 5.70 13.49
C MET A 76 -0.15 7.01 12.82
N MET A 77 -0.67 8.15 13.30
CA MET A 77 -0.26 9.47 12.82
C MET A 77 1.24 9.75 13.05
N ILE A 78 1.80 9.30 14.18
CA ILE A 78 3.26 9.38 14.46
C ILE A 78 4.03 8.44 13.51
N ASP A 79 3.45 7.30 13.16
CA ASP A 79 3.94 6.36 12.15
C ASP A 79 3.57 6.76 10.70
N ASN A 80 3.37 8.07 10.43
CA ASN A 80 3.05 8.64 9.11
C ASN A 80 1.77 8.11 8.42
N ASN A 81 0.87 7.48 9.17
CA ASN A 81 -0.45 7.05 8.70
C ASN A 81 -1.54 7.97 9.25
N LEU A 82 -2.06 8.88 8.42
CA LEU A 82 -3.18 9.74 8.79
C LEU A 82 -4.51 9.02 8.51
N VAL A 83 -5.17 8.54 9.57
CA VAL A 83 -6.47 7.87 9.49
C VAL A 83 -7.60 8.89 9.41
N ARG A 84 -8.39 8.88 8.34
CA ARG A 84 -9.58 9.73 8.16
C ARG A 84 -10.86 9.09 8.68
N HIS A 85 -10.96 7.77 8.53
CA HIS A 85 -12.09 6.96 8.95
C HIS A 85 -11.64 5.91 9.98
N LEU A 86 -12.20 5.96 11.20
CA LEU A 86 -11.71 5.18 12.35
C LEU A 86 -11.85 3.66 12.14
N ASP A 87 -12.91 3.23 11.47
CA ASP A 87 -13.20 1.85 11.12
C ASP A 87 -12.17 1.23 10.15
N ALA A 88 -11.51 2.07 9.35
CA ALA A 88 -10.44 1.61 8.46
C ALA A 88 -9.21 1.09 9.23
N CYS A 89 -8.94 1.63 10.43
CA CYS A 89 -7.85 1.19 11.29
C CYS A 89 -8.02 -0.29 11.69
N GLU A 90 -9.20 -0.68 12.18
CA GLU A 90 -9.49 -2.07 12.53
C GLU A 90 -9.56 -2.97 11.28
N THR A 91 -10.26 -2.50 10.25
CA THR A 91 -10.50 -3.29 9.03
C THR A 91 -9.20 -3.70 8.35
N MET A 92 -8.17 -2.83 8.36
CA MET A 92 -6.86 -3.13 7.80
C MET A 92 -6.16 -4.31 8.50
N GLY A 93 -6.44 -4.55 9.78
CA GLY A 93 -5.89 -5.70 10.51
C GLY A 93 -6.30 -7.06 9.89
N ASN A 94 -7.45 -7.08 9.20
CA ASN A 94 -8.02 -8.25 8.56
C ASN A 94 -7.80 -8.29 7.04
N ALA A 95 -7.03 -7.36 6.48
CA ALA A 95 -6.71 -7.32 5.05
C ALA A 95 -6.12 -8.67 4.58
N THR A 96 -6.63 -9.18 3.47
CA THR A 96 -6.16 -10.42 2.82
C THR A 96 -5.54 -10.14 1.45
N ALA A 97 -5.94 -9.04 0.82
CA ALA A 97 -5.44 -8.60 -0.47
C ALA A 97 -5.14 -7.10 -0.46
N ILE A 98 -4.01 -6.72 -1.08
CA ILE A 98 -3.67 -5.33 -1.37
C ILE A 98 -3.59 -5.19 -2.89
N CYS A 99 -4.48 -4.39 -3.49
CA CYS A 99 -4.41 -4.00 -4.89
C CYS A 99 -3.68 -2.65 -4.96
N SER A 100 -2.43 -2.68 -5.44
CA SER A 100 -1.57 -1.51 -5.49
C SER A 100 -1.43 -0.96 -6.90
N ASP A 101 -1.58 0.35 -7.06
CA ASP A 101 -1.03 1.00 -8.26
C ASP A 101 0.50 0.87 -8.27
N LYS A 102 1.09 1.01 -9.46
CA LYS A 102 2.53 0.92 -9.66
C LYS A 102 3.18 2.30 -9.56
N THR A 103 2.69 3.27 -10.33
CA THR A 103 3.35 4.58 -10.49
C THR A 103 3.09 5.41 -9.24
N GLY A 104 4.12 6.02 -8.68
CA GLY A 104 4.00 6.84 -7.46
C GLY A 104 3.78 6.08 -6.17
N THR A 105 3.21 4.88 -6.23
CA THR A 105 3.04 3.99 -5.07
C THR A 105 4.24 3.06 -4.89
N LEU A 106 4.42 2.06 -5.77
CA LEU A 106 5.51 1.09 -5.69
C LEU A 106 6.84 1.66 -6.20
N THR A 107 6.74 2.56 -7.18
CA THR A 107 7.88 3.25 -7.78
C THR A 107 7.94 4.70 -7.31
N THR A 108 9.10 5.32 -7.52
CA THR A 108 9.36 6.71 -7.08
C THR A 108 8.65 7.77 -7.92
N ASN A 109 8.02 7.38 -9.04
CA ASN A 109 7.46 8.27 -10.06
C ASN A 109 8.50 9.23 -10.67
N ARG A 110 9.76 8.78 -10.70
CA ARG A 110 10.92 9.55 -11.11
C ARG A 110 11.72 8.75 -12.13
N MET A 111 11.69 9.16 -13.38
CA MET A 111 12.43 8.45 -14.43
C MET A 111 13.93 8.66 -14.22
N THR A 112 14.70 7.58 -14.24
CA THR A 112 16.14 7.56 -14.01
C THR A 112 16.80 6.66 -15.04
N VAL A 113 17.98 7.05 -15.52
CA VAL A 113 18.82 6.18 -16.37
C VAL A 113 19.41 5.09 -15.48
N VAL A 114 19.08 3.83 -15.76
CA VAL A 114 19.53 2.67 -14.98
C VAL A 114 20.50 1.78 -15.75
N GLN A 115 20.47 1.84 -17.08
CA GLN A 115 21.44 1.16 -17.92
C GLN A 115 21.93 2.13 -19.00
N VAL A 116 23.18 2.00 -19.42
CA VAL A 116 23.72 2.76 -20.55
C VAL A 116 24.69 1.91 -21.36
N TYR A 117 24.61 2.01 -22.68
CA TYR A 117 25.59 1.46 -23.59
C TYR A 117 26.41 2.60 -24.18
N VAL A 118 27.72 2.59 -23.91
CA VAL A 118 28.67 3.61 -24.34
C VAL A 118 30.07 3.02 -24.40
N GLY A 119 30.87 3.40 -25.40
CA GLY A 119 32.24 2.91 -25.57
C GLY A 119 32.32 1.38 -25.71
N GLU A 120 31.40 0.81 -26.49
CA GLU A 120 31.26 -0.64 -26.75
C GLU A 120 30.91 -1.51 -25.54
N LYS A 121 30.62 -0.91 -24.38
CA LYS A 121 30.28 -1.62 -23.15
C LYS A 121 28.87 -1.29 -22.67
N HIS A 122 28.16 -2.32 -22.21
CA HIS A 122 26.86 -2.20 -21.56
C HIS A 122 27.03 -2.11 -20.04
N TRP A 123 26.68 -0.96 -19.48
CA TRP A 123 26.72 -0.69 -18.05
C TRP A 123 25.32 -0.81 -17.45
N LYS A 124 25.22 -1.45 -16.29
CA LYS A 124 23.96 -1.66 -15.56
C LYS A 124 24.04 -1.05 -14.17
N ASN A 125 22.89 -0.64 -13.65
CA ASN A 125 22.73 0.00 -12.35
C ASN A 125 23.45 1.35 -12.23
N VAL A 126 23.42 2.17 -13.28
CA VAL A 126 24.15 3.46 -13.33
C VAL A 126 23.47 4.59 -12.56
N GLN A 127 22.30 4.34 -11.97
CA GLN A 127 21.65 5.22 -11.02
C GLN A 127 22.37 5.28 -9.67
N ASP A 128 23.18 4.26 -9.35
CA ASP A 128 24.02 4.25 -8.16
C ASP A 128 25.25 5.14 -8.40
N PRO A 129 25.48 6.20 -7.60
CA PRO A 129 26.62 7.08 -7.76
C PRO A 129 27.98 6.38 -7.77
N VAL A 130 28.12 5.24 -7.08
CA VAL A 130 29.36 4.46 -7.07
C VAL A 130 29.58 3.83 -8.44
N LYS A 131 28.56 3.17 -9.00
CA LYS A 131 28.62 2.53 -10.32
C LYS A 131 28.66 3.52 -11.46
N ALA A 132 28.04 4.69 -11.31
CA ALA A 132 28.14 5.77 -12.28
C ALA A 132 29.59 6.24 -12.47
N LYS A 133 30.39 6.25 -11.39
CA LYS A 133 31.82 6.59 -11.42
C LYS A 133 32.69 5.51 -12.07
N GLU A 134 32.21 4.25 -12.12
CA GLU A 134 32.92 3.17 -12.82
C GLU A 134 32.86 3.30 -14.34
N ILE A 135 31.99 4.15 -14.89
CA ILE A 135 31.87 4.39 -16.32
C ILE A 135 33.15 5.07 -16.84
N THR A 136 34.14 4.28 -17.22
CA THR A 136 35.35 4.74 -17.90
C THR A 136 35.05 5.02 -19.36
N VAL A 137 34.77 6.29 -19.66
CA VAL A 137 34.70 6.83 -21.02
C VAL A 137 35.77 7.91 -21.21
N PRO A 138 36.34 8.05 -22.42
CA PRO A 138 37.26 9.15 -22.74
C PRO A 138 36.63 10.51 -22.46
N ALA A 139 37.44 11.49 -22.07
CA ALA A 139 36.98 12.86 -21.76
C ALA A 139 36.17 13.45 -22.93
N LYS A 140 36.64 13.25 -24.17
CA LYS A 140 35.95 13.68 -25.39
C LYS A 140 34.55 13.08 -25.53
N THR A 141 34.39 11.78 -25.27
CA THR A 141 33.08 11.11 -25.31
C THR A 141 32.17 11.61 -24.20
N ARG A 142 32.71 11.83 -23.00
CA ARG A 142 31.97 12.39 -21.86
C ARG A 142 31.44 13.78 -22.20
N GLU A 143 32.26 14.67 -22.74
CA GLU A 143 31.84 16.02 -23.14
C GLU A 143 30.70 15.99 -24.17
N VAL A 144 30.79 15.12 -25.18
CA VAL A 144 29.73 14.99 -26.20
C VAL A 144 28.42 14.47 -25.61
N ILE A 145 28.47 13.55 -24.63
CA ILE A 145 27.27 13.10 -23.90
C ILE A 145 26.66 14.23 -23.09
N LEU A 146 27.49 14.95 -22.33
CA LEU A 146 27.06 16.05 -21.46
C LEU A 146 26.42 17.17 -22.28
N GLU A 147 27.08 17.62 -23.35
CA GLU A 147 26.58 18.65 -24.27
C GLU A 147 25.29 18.18 -24.96
N GLY A 148 25.33 16.99 -25.57
CA GLY A 148 24.21 16.48 -26.36
C GLY A 148 22.92 16.25 -25.56
N ILE A 149 23.02 15.74 -24.34
CA ILE A 149 21.85 15.58 -23.47
C ILE A 149 21.35 16.94 -22.96
N SER A 150 22.24 17.84 -22.55
CA SER A 150 21.87 19.12 -21.94
C SER A 150 21.20 20.07 -22.93
N VAL A 151 21.73 20.13 -24.16
CA VAL A 151 21.24 20.99 -25.25
C VAL A 151 20.00 20.43 -25.91
N ASN A 152 19.95 19.12 -26.20
CA ASN A 152 18.80 18.50 -26.86
C ASN A 152 17.68 18.12 -25.89
N SER A 153 17.63 18.71 -24.70
CA SER A 153 16.53 18.56 -23.74
C SER A 153 15.85 19.89 -23.52
N SER A 154 14.52 19.89 -23.46
CA SER A 154 13.75 21.11 -23.22
C SER A 154 14.26 21.86 -21.99
N TYR A 155 14.34 23.19 -22.06
CA TYR A 155 14.79 24.00 -20.92
C TYR A 155 13.70 24.11 -19.85
N ALA A 156 12.45 23.76 -20.19
CA ALA A 156 11.39 23.51 -19.22
C ALA A 156 11.68 22.27 -18.35
N SER A 157 12.49 21.33 -18.84
CA SER A 157 12.92 20.16 -18.07
C SER A 157 14.07 20.51 -17.13
N LYS A 158 13.81 20.40 -15.82
CA LYS A 158 14.75 20.76 -14.75
C LYS A 158 14.69 19.78 -13.59
N LEU A 159 15.85 19.54 -12.99
CA LEU A 159 15.96 18.91 -11.68
C LEU A 159 16.06 20.00 -10.63
N LEU A 160 15.06 20.08 -9.77
CA LEU A 160 15.05 20.98 -8.63
C LEU A 160 15.57 20.24 -7.39
N PRO A 161 16.20 20.96 -6.44
CA PRO A 161 16.56 20.37 -5.16
C PRO A 161 15.33 19.76 -4.49
N PRO A 162 15.52 18.70 -3.68
CA PRO A 162 14.42 18.11 -2.93
C PRO A 162 13.73 19.17 -2.05
N PRO A 163 12.39 19.17 -1.95
CA PRO A 163 11.71 19.91 -0.89
C PRO A 163 12.15 19.37 0.48
N GLU A 164 12.07 20.18 1.56
CA GLU A 164 12.60 19.87 2.91
C GLU A 164 12.22 18.48 3.48
N LYS A 165 11.14 17.86 2.98
CA LYS A 165 10.63 16.54 3.42
C LYS A 165 11.06 15.37 2.54
N GLU A 166 11.60 15.60 1.34
CA GLU A 166 12.01 14.54 0.41
C GLU A 166 13.54 14.40 0.38
N THR A 167 14.02 13.20 0.07
CA THR A 167 15.45 12.93 -0.12
C THR A 167 15.88 13.00 -1.58
N LEU A 168 14.94 13.02 -2.52
CA LEU A 168 15.19 12.94 -3.96
C LEU A 168 14.85 14.26 -4.68
N PRO A 169 15.64 14.68 -5.67
CA PRO A 169 15.36 15.89 -6.44
C PRO A 169 14.05 15.79 -7.23
N LYS A 170 13.32 16.91 -7.29
CA LYS A 170 12.04 17.01 -7.98
C LYS A 170 12.26 17.19 -9.50
N GLN A 171 11.54 16.40 -10.30
CA GLN A 171 11.57 16.51 -11.77
C GLN A 171 10.43 17.43 -12.25
N VAL A 172 10.78 18.49 -12.98
CA VAL A 172 9.82 19.40 -13.64
C VAL A 172 9.98 19.26 -15.15
N GLY A 173 8.88 19.23 -15.91
CA GLY A 173 8.88 19.02 -17.35
C GLY A 173 8.77 17.54 -17.74
N ASN A 174 9.33 17.17 -18.90
CA ASN A 174 9.30 15.77 -19.35
C ASN A 174 10.21 14.91 -18.46
N LYS A 175 9.62 13.91 -17.79
CA LYS A 175 10.34 13.03 -16.86
C LYS A 175 11.47 12.25 -17.54
N THR A 176 11.30 11.83 -18.79
CA THR A 176 12.34 11.11 -19.56
C THR A 176 13.58 11.98 -19.73
N GLU A 177 13.38 13.25 -20.09
CA GLU A 177 14.46 14.22 -20.22
C GLU A 177 15.11 14.51 -18.86
N CYS A 178 14.31 14.64 -17.80
CA CYS A 178 14.83 14.80 -16.45
C CYS A 178 15.68 13.60 -15.99
N GLY A 179 15.33 12.37 -16.42
CA GLY A 179 16.14 11.19 -16.19
C GLY A 179 17.50 11.27 -16.87
N LEU A 180 17.53 11.74 -18.12
CA LEU A 180 18.78 11.98 -18.87
C LEU A 180 19.61 13.12 -18.25
N LEU A 181 18.99 14.22 -17.83
CA LEU A 181 19.68 15.30 -17.10
C LEU A 181 20.23 14.82 -15.76
N GLY A 182 19.54 13.88 -15.10
CA GLY A 182 20.04 13.22 -13.89
C GLY A 182 21.29 12.38 -14.18
N PHE A 183 21.36 11.76 -15.35
CA PHE A 183 22.54 11.04 -15.80
C PHE A 183 23.72 11.97 -16.10
N VAL A 184 23.47 13.17 -16.64
CA VAL A 184 24.49 14.23 -16.80
C VAL A 184 25.10 14.60 -15.45
N LEU A 185 24.27 14.85 -14.43
CA LEU A 185 24.75 15.11 -13.06
C LEU A 185 25.51 13.91 -12.48
N GLY A 186 25.04 12.69 -12.72
CA GLY A 186 25.69 11.45 -12.27
C GLY A 186 27.06 11.22 -12.90
N LEU A 187 27.26 11.67 -14.15
CA LEU A 187 28.57 11.73 -14.81
C LEU A 187 29.40 12.94 -14.36
N GLY A 188 28.98 13.69 -13.35
CA GLY A 188 29.70 14.84 -12.79
C GLY A 188 29.74 16.07 -13.69
N GLY A 189 28.81 16.21 -14.64
CA GLY A 189 28.65 17.42 -15.44
C GLY A 189 27.52 18.31 -14.90
N ASN A 190 27.63 19.63 -15.11
CA ASN A 190 26.57 20.57 -14.76
C ASN A 190 25.81 20.99 -16.02
N TYR A 191 24.58 20.48 -16.20
CA TYR A 191 23.78 20.86 -17.36
C TYR A 191 23.38 22.35 -17.34
N GLY A 192 23.36 23.01 -16.18
CA GLY A 192 23.06 24.43 -16.06
C GLY A 192 24.12 25.29 -16.75
N GLU A 193 25.39 25.05 -16.45
CA GLU A 193 26.53 25.74 -17.07
C GLU A 193 26.57 25.54 -18.60
N ILE A 194 26.29 24.31 -19.06
CA ILE A 194 26.24 24.01 -20.50
C ILE A 194 25.11 24.79 -21.18
N ARG A 195 23.95 24.89 -20.52
CA ARG A 195 22.79 25.63 -21.02
C ARG A 195 23.00 27.15 -21.00
N GLU A 196 23.82 27.68 -20.10
CA GLU A 196 24.24 29.09 -20.10
C GLU A 196 25.18 29.42 -21.27
N GLN A 197 26.05 28.48 -21.66
CA GLN A 197 26.91 28.63 -22.84
C GLN A 197 26.08 28.64 -24.14
N TYR A 198 25.08 27.77 -24.21
CA TYR A 198 24.16 27.59 -25.34
C TYR A 198 22.71 27.94 -24.95
N PRO A 199 22.35 29.21 -24.74
CA PRO A 199 20.97 29.58 -24.42
C PRO A 199 20.05 29.37 -25.64
N GLU A 200 18.73 29.27 -25.42
CA GLU A 200 17.76 28.89 -26.47
C GLU A 200 17.79 29.85 -27.68
N GLU A 201 18.14 31.12 -27.48
CA GLU A 201 18.22 32.11 -28.56
C GLU A 201 19.42 31.88 -29.51
N LYS A 202 20.41 31.07 -29.10
CA LYS A 202 21.54 30.69 -29.96
C LYS A 202 21.29 29.42 -30.76
N PHE A 203 20.13 28.77 -30.62
CA PHE A 203 19.81 27.59 -31.41
C PHE A 203 19.55 27.98 -32.85
N VAL A 204 20.18 27.26 -33.78
CA VAL A 204 20.00 27.46 -35.22
C VAL A 204 18.63 26.97 -35.63
N HIS A 205 18.28 25.76 -35.18
CA HIS A 205 17.00 25.14 -35.45
C HIS A 205 16.68 24.06 -34.41
N VAL A 206 15.40 23.83 -34.15
CA VAL A 206 14.91 22.83 -33.21
C VAL A 206 13.77 22.04 -33.85
N TYR A 207 14.00 20.75 -34.03
CA TYR A 207 12.97 19.79 -34.41
C TYR A 207 12.35 19.22 -33.14
N THR A 208 11.14 19.69 -32.80
CA THR A 208 10.40 19.23 -31.61
C THR A 208 10.07 17.73 -31.68
N PHE A 209 9.64 17.12 -30.59
CA PHE A 209 9.26 15.71 -30.65
C PHE A 209 8.00 15.51 -31.51
N ASN A 210 8.04 14.55 -32.44
CA ASN A 210 6.88 14.12 -33.21
C ASN A 210 6.66 12.60 -33.05
N SER A 211 5.45 12.21 -32.70
CA SER A 211 5.06 10.83 -32.37
C SER A 211 5.21 9.83 -33.51
N VAL A 212 5.17 10.28 -34.77
CA VAL A 212 5.38 9.44 -35.95
C VAL A 212 6.86 9.08 -36.11
N ARG A 213 7.75 10.09 -35.97
CA ARG A 213 9.21 9.91 -36.09
C ARG A 213 9.91 9.46 -34.80
N LYS A 214 9.27 9.66 -33.65
CA LYS A 214 9.74 9.31 -32.30
C LYS A 214 11.15 9.81 -31.94
N ASN A 215 11.54 10.97 -32.47
CA ASN A 215 12.79 11.64 -32.14
C ASN A 215 12.59 13.17 -32.10
N MET A 216 13.58 13.84 -31.51
CA MET A 216 13.73 15.29 -31.51
C MET A 216 15.20 15.66 -31.65
N SER A 217 15.45 16.83 -32.23
CA SER A 217 16.80 17.28 -32.52
C SER A 217 16.99 18.78 -32.31
N THR A 218 18.17 19.18 -31.87
CA THR A 218 18.55 20.58 -31.67
C THR A 218 19.87 20.86 -32.39
N VAL A 219 19.92 21.98 -33.11
CA VAL A 219 21.08 22.40 -33.91
C VAL A 219 21.75 23.61 -33.27
N ILE A 220 23.06 23.54 -33.06
CA ILE A 220 23.87 24.59 -32.45
C ILE A 220 25.12 24.92 -33.27
N HIS A 221 25.60 26.16 -33.13
CA HIS A 221 26.93 26.56 -33.62
C HIS A 221 28.02 26.18 -32.62
N ARG A 222 29.11 25.56 -33.07
CA ARG A 222 30.36 25.42 -32.29
C ARG A 222 31.39 26.48 -32.70
N PRO A 223 32.35 26.82 -31.82
CA PRO A 223 33.40 27.81 -32.10
C PRO A 223 34.25 27.51 -33.35
N ASP A 224 34.33 26.24 -33.77
CA ASP A 224 35.23 25.75 -34.82
C ASP A 224 34.66 25.86 -36.25
N SER A 225 33.71 26.77 -36.52
CA SER A 225 32.95 26.83 -37.80
C SER A 225 32.21 25.52 -38.15
N ILE A 226 31.93 24.69 -37.15
CA ILE A 226 31.13 23.47 -37.26
C ILE A 226 29.73 23.76 -36.71
N ILE A 227 28.71 23.32 -37.44
CA ILE A 227 27.34 23.28 -36.93
C ILE A 227 27.05 21.85 -36.50
N ARG A 228 26.69 21.66 -35.23
CA ARG A 228 26.39 20.34 -34.67
C ARG A 228 24.91 20.22 -34.42
N MET A 229 24.31 19.15 -34.92
CA MET A 229 22.97 18.73 -34.55
C MET A 229 23.07 17.58 -33.55
N TYR A 230 22.35 17.70 -32.45
CA TYR A 230 22.08 16.60 -31.53
C TYR A 230 20.69 16.02 -31.78
N THR A 231 20.56 14.70 -31.70
CA THR A 231 19.29 13.98 -31.86
C THR A 231 19.12 12.99 -30.71
N LYS A 232 17.90 12.88 -30.21
CA LYS A 232 17.52 11.83 -29.26
C LYS A 232 16.14 11.27 -29.60
N GLY A 233 15.92 10.00 -29.33
CA GLY A 233 14.65 9.35 -29.65
C GLY A 233 14.66 7.87 -29.32
N ALA A 234 13.62 7.18 -29.77
CA ALA A 234 13.54 5.72 -29.65
C ALA A 234 14.81 5.07 -30.26
N SER A 235 15.40 4.15 -29.51
CA SER A 235 16.75 3.67 -29.79
C SER A 235 16.86 3.01 -31.16
N GLU A 236 15.92 2.14 -31.49
CA GLU A 236 15.83 1.43 -32.75
C GLU A 236 15.65 2.38 -33.96
N ILE A 237 14.97 3.51 -33.77
CA ILE A 237 14.72 4.47 -34.86
C ILE A 237 15.94 5.36 -35.10
N VAL A 238 16.53 5.90 -34.05
CA VAL A 238 17.71 6.77 -34.17
C VAL A 238 18.94 5.96 -34.57
N LEU A 239 19.12 4.75 -34.03
CA LEU A 239 20.24 3.88 -34.38
C LEU A 239 20.21 3.47 -35.85
N LYS A 240 19.02 3.25 -36.44
CA LYS A 240 18.86 2.95 -37.88
C LYS A 240 19.36 4.08 -38.79
N LYS A 241 19.35 5.32 -38.29
CA LYS A 241 19.83 6.53 -38.97
C LYS A 241 21.33 6.78 -38.73
N CYS A 242 21.98 5.98 -37.90
CA CYS A 242 23.41 6.13 -37.62
C CYS A 242 24.25 5.44 -38.71
N LYS A 243 25.33 6.10 -39.14
CA LYS A 243 26.35 5.55 -40.06
C LYS A 243 27.71 5.38 -39.40
N THR A 244 27.88 5.95 -38.22
CA THR A 244 29.07 5.85 -37.39
C THR A 244 28.70 5.72 -35.91
N ILE A 245 29.63 5.25 -35.08
CA ILE A 245 29.47 5.11 -33.63
C ILE A 245 30.77 5.51 -32.93
N LEU A 246 30.68 6.01 -31.69
CA LEU A 246 31.86 6.27 -30.86
C LEU A 246 32.40 4.98 -30.23
N ASN A 247 33.65 4.64 -30.53
CA ASN A 247 34.33 3.49 -29.94
C ASN A 247 34.81 3.77 -28.50
N ARG A 248 35.46 2.77 -27.88
CA ARG A 248 36.02 2.89 -26.52
C ARG A 248 37.05 4.02 -26.35
N ASN A 249 37.74 4.41 -27.42
CA ASN A 249 38.75 5.47 -27.43
C ASN A 249 38.16 6.87 -27.72
N GLY A 250 36.87 6.96 -28.05
CA GLY A 250 36.19 8.20 -28.40
C GLY A 250 36.43 8.62 -29.86
N GLU A 251 36.83 7.68 -30.69
CA GLU A 251 36.98 7.84 -32.13
C GLU A 251 35.69 7.44 -32.85
N VAL A 252 35.42 8.12 -33.96
CA VAL A 252 34.26 7.85 -34.79
C VAL A 252 34.60 6.70 -35.74
N VAL A 253 33.96 5.55 -35.55
CA VAL A 253 34.16 4.37 -36.41
C VAL A 253 32.94 4.12 -37.29
N PRO A 254 33.10 3.54 -38.50
CA PRO A 254 31.97 3.14 -39.34
C PRO A 254 31.02 2.19 -38.61
N PHE A 255 29.71 2.40 -38.80
CA PHE A 255 28.66 1.59 -38.20
C PHE A 255 27.92 0.81 -39.29
N SER A 256 28.16 -0.50 -39.32
CA SER A 256 27.60 -1.40 -40.33
C SER A 256 26.18 -1.87 -39.96
N THR A 257 25.47 -2.48 -40.91
CA THR A 257 24.19 -3.14 -40.64
C THR A 257 24.34 -4.33 -39.68
N VAL A 258 25.49 -5.02 -39.71
CA VAL A 258 25.79 -6.12 -38.77
C VAL A 258 25.93 -5.58 -37.34
N ASP A 259 26.55 -4.41 -37.16
CA ASP A 259 26.64 -3.76 -35.85
C ASP A 259 25.27 -3.30 -35.35
N TYR A 260 24.42 -2.80 -36.24
CA TYR A 260 23.04 -2.46 -35.92
C TYR A 260 22.28 -3.67 -35.36
N ASP A 261 22.27 -4.79 -36.08
CA ASP A 261 21.56 -6.00 -35.64
C ASP A 261 22.14 -6.54 -34.32
N ARG A 262 23.47 -6.50 -34.17
CA ARG A 262 24.15 -6.89 -32.93
C ARG A 262 23.72 -6.04 -31.75
N ILE A 263 23.71 -4.71 -31.86
CA ILE A 263 23.32 -3.83 -30.75
C ILE A 263 21.83 -3.98 -30.43
N ILE A 264 20.98 -4.18 -31.44
CA ILE A 264 19.55 -4.45 -31.23
C ILE A 264 19.37 -5.69 -30.35
N GLN A 265 19.97 -6.83 -30.74
CA GLN A 265 19.81 -8.10 -30.04
C GLN A 265 20.52 -8.16 -28.69
N THR A 266 21.68 -7.53 -28.55
CA THR A 266 22.52 -7.64 -27.35
C THR A 266 22.28 -6.54 -26.31
N VAL A 267 21.70 -5.40 -26.72
CA VAL A 267 21.53 -4.22 -25.85
C VAL A 267 20.06 -3.78 -25.80
N ILE A 268 19.47 -3.41 -26.94
CA ILE A 268 18.15 -2.77 -26.97
C ILE A 268 17.04 -3.75 -26.58
N GLU A 269 17.02 -4.94 -27.16
CA GLU A 269 16.04 -5.98 -26.84
C GLU A 269 16.13 -6.41 -25.37
N PRO A 270 17.32 -6.72 -24.79
CA PRO A 270 17.46 -6.98 -23.37
C PRO A 270 16.97 -5.83 -22.48
N MET A 271 17.31 -4.58 -22.80
CA MET A 271 16.79 -3.41 -22.07
C MET A 271 15.26 -3.32 -22.14
N ALA A 272 14.67 -3.59 -23.31
CA ALA A 272 13.22 -3.58 -23.48
C ALA A 272 12.54 -4.75 -22.74
N CYS A 273 13.16 -5.92 -22.70
CA CYS A 273 12.72 -7.09 -21.92
C CYS A 273 12.77 -6.78 -20.40
N ASP A 274 13.78 -6.04 -19.96
CA ASP A 274 13.88 -5.51 -18.59
C ASP A 274 12.83 -4.41 -18.31
N GLY A 275 12.00 -4.04 -19.29
CA GLY A 275 10.93 -3.05 -19.16
C GLY A 275 11.41 -1.60 -19.24
N LEU A 276 12.66 -1.37 -19.68
CA LEU A 276 13.27 -0.06 -19.78
C LEU A 276 12.80 0.67 -21.05
N ARG A 277 12.66 1.99 -20.94
CA ARG A 277 12.52 2.88 -22.09
C ARG A 277 13.89 3.16 -22.67
N THR A 278 14.16 2.63 -23.87
CA THR A 278 15.45 2.76 -24.54
C THR A 278 15.51 4.04 -25.39
N ILE A 279 16.40 4.97 -25.03
CA ILE A 279 16.64 6.22 -25.77
C ILE A 279 18.07 6.24 -26.33
N CYS A 280 18.20 6.43 -27.63
CA CYS A 280 19.51 6.65 -28.27
C CYS A 280 19.78 8.15 -28.39
N VAL A 281 21.01 8.54 -28.07
CA VAL A 281 21.54 9.90 -28.24
C VAL A 281 22.60 9.86 -29.33
N ALA A 282 22.48 10.75 -30.30
CA ALA A 282 23.34 10.81 -31.47
C ALA A 282 23.63 12.26 -31.85
N TYR A 283 24.64 12.48 -32.68
CA TYR A 283 24.92 13.79 -33.25
C TYR A 283 25.32 13.71 -34.72
N ARG A 284 25.31 14.84 -35.42
CA ARG A 284 25.89 15.01 -36.74
C ARG A 284 26.51 16.39 -36.87
N ASP A 285 27.66 16.44 -37.53
CA ASP A 285 28.39 17.68 -37.82
C ASP A 285 28.18 18.09 -39.27
N PHE A 286 27.94 19.38 -39.46
CA PHE A 286 27.83 20.05 -40.75
C PHE A 286 28.91 21.12 -40.86
N SER A 287 29.47 21.28 -42.05
CA SER A 287 30.39 22.39 -42.34
C SER A 287 29.59 23.67 -42.54
N ALA A 288 30.03 24.79 -41.95
CA ALA A 288 29.40 26.09 -42.17
C ALA A 288 29.35 26.51 -43.64
N ASN A 289 30.21 25.94 -44.50
CA ASN A 289 30.25 26.23 -45.93
C ASN A 289 29.22 25.43 -46.76
N ASN A 290 28.61 24.39 -46.19
CA ASN A 290 27.63 23.55 -46.88
C ASN A 290 26.48 23.22 -45.93
N LEU A 291 25.61 24.19 -45.75
CA LEU A 291 24.44 24.08 -44.88
C LEU A 291 23.35 23.28 -45.58
N PRO A 292 22.76 22.27 -44.91
CA PRO A 292 21.60 21.60 -45.45
C PRO A 292 20.38 22.53 -45.42
N ASP A 293 19.37 22.18 -46.21
CA ASP A 293 18.03 22.75 -46.05
C ASP A 293 17.42 22.25 -44.74
N TRP A 294 17.28 23.17 -43.78
CA TRP A 294 16.73 22.89 -42.46
C TRP A 294 15.25 22.54 -42.50
N ASP A 295 14.51 22.91 -43.54
CA ASP A 295 13.12 22.49 -43.68
C ASP A 295 13.02 21.01 -44.09
N ASN A 296 14.07 20.47 -44.73
CA ASN A 296 14.16 19.06 -45.12
C ASN A 296 14.77 18.19 -44.02
N GLU A 297 14.01 18.03 -42.94
CA GLU A 297 14.44 17.26 -41.76
C GLU A 297 14.88 15.82 -42.08
N ALA A 298 14.26 15.17 -43.07
CA ALA A 298 14.58 13.78 -43.41
C ALA A 298 16.04 13.62 -43.86
N ASN A 299 16.58 14.62 -44.56
CA ASN A 299 17.98 14.65 -45.00
C ASN A 299 18.93 15.09 -43.88
N VAL A 300 18.47 16.02 -43.02
CA VAL A 300 19.25 16.54 -41.90
C VAL A 300 19.43 15.45 -40.83
N VAL A 301 18.34 14.76 -40.45
CA VAL A 301 18.30 13.70 -39.44
C VAL A 301 18.52 12.33 -40.06
N ASP A 302 19.64 12.20 -40.76
CA ASP A 302 20.23 10.98 -41.31
C ASP A 302 21.77 11.03 -41.14
N GLN A 303 22.48 9.93 -41.39
CA GLN A 303 23.95 9.85 -41.29
C GLN A 303 24.51 10.27 -39.93
N LEU A 304 23.83 9.87 -38.86
CA LEU A 304 24.17 10.24 -37.50
C LEU A 304 25.39 9.45 -36.97
N THR A 305 26.06 10.02 -35.98
CA THR A 305 27.03 9.32 -35.12
C THR A 305 26.35 8.95 -33.81
N CYS A 306 26.25 7.65 -33.51
CA CYS A 306 25.72 7.17 -32.25
C CYS A 306 26.68 7.47 -31.09
N ILE A 307 26.19 8.12 -30.04
CA ILE A 307 26.96 8.46 -28.84
C ILE A 307 26.74 7.37 -27.77
N CYS A 308 25.49 7.18 -27.37
CA CYS A 308 25.11 6.22 -26.34
C CYS A 308 23.64 5.81 -26.45
N ILE A 309 23.30 4.68 -25.83
CA ILE A 309 21.93 4.21 -25.66
C ILE A 309 21.64 4.12 -24.16
N CYS A 310 20.62 4.84 -23.71
CA CYS A 310 20.20 4.89 -22.31
C CYS A 310 18.94 4.07 -22.09
N GLY A 311 18.96 3.16 -21.12
CA GLY A 311 17.79 2.47 -20.60
C GLY A 311 17.25 3.23 -19.38
N ILE A 312 16.04 3.76 -19.51
CA ILE A 312 15.40 4.62 -18.51
C ILE A 312 14.21 3.88 -17.89
N GLU A 313 14.11 3.88 -16.57
CA GLU A 313 12.94 3.37 -15.88
C GLU A 313 12.53 4.26 -14.71
N ASP A 314 11.33 4.02 -14.21
CA ASP A 314 10.89 4.51 -12.91
C ASP A 314 11.26 3.46 -11.86
N PRO A 315 12.29 3.70 -11.02
CA PRO A 315 12.81 2.70 -10.12
C PRO A 315 11.82 2.41 -8.98
N VAL A 316 11.88 1.17 -8.51
CA VAL A 316 11.16 0.70 -7.31
C VAL A 316 11.75 1.37 -6.07
N ARG A 317 10.89 1.75 -5.12
CA ARG A 317 11.34 2.29 -3.83
C ARG A 317 12.11 1.21 -3.05
N ALA A 318 13.17 1.59 -2.34
CA ALA A 318 14.10 0.63 -1.73
C ALA A 318 13.42 -0.27 -0.67
N GLU A 319 12.42 0.24 0.03
CA GLU A 319 11.66 -0.43 1.08
C GLU A 319 10.59 -1.40 0.55
N VAL A 320 10.15 -1.25 -0.70
CA VAL A 320 8.99 -1.96 -1.24
C VAL A 320 9.20 -3.48 -1.28
N PRO A 321 10.35 -4.02 -1.72
CA PRO A 321 10.56 -5.47 -1.74
C PRO A 321 10.45 -6.12 -0.35
N ASP A 322 11.03 -5.50 0.69
CA ASP A 322 10.94 -6.00 2.08
C ASP A 322 9.50 -5.90 2.61
N ALA A 323 8.83 -4.77 2.36
CA ALA A 323 7.46 -4.58 2.79
C ALA A 323 6.48 -5.57 2.14
N ILE A 324 6.68 -5.91 0.85
CA ILE A 324 5.89 -6.93 0.15
C ILE A 324 6.17 -8.32 0.73
N ALA A 325 7.43 -8.63 1.07
CA ALA A 325 7.77 -9.88 1.74
C ALA A 325 7.06 -10.02 3.11
N LYS A 326 7.04 -8.95 3.91
CA LYS A 326 6.30 -8.87 5.18
C LYS A 326 4.80 -9.03 5.02
N CYS A 327 4.21 -8.38 4.01
CA CYS A 327 2.81 -8.59 3.67
C CYS A 327 2.53 -10.07 3.33
N ARG A 328 3.41 -10.70 2.54
CA ARG A 328 3.28 -12.11 2.16
C ARG A 328 3.40 -13.04 3.36
N SER A 329 4.35 -12.83 4.27
CA SER A 329 4.47 -13.62 5.51
C SER A 329 3.25 -13.47 6.41
N ALA A 330 2.63 -12.28 6.41
CA ALA A 330 1.39 -12.00 7.12
C ALA A 330 0.13 -12.60 6.45
N GLY A 331 0.27 -13.33 5.34
CA GLY A 331 -0.83 -13.95 4.60
C GLY A 331 -1.59 -12.97 3.68
N ILE A 332 -1.01 -11.81 3.39
CA ILE A 332 -1.60 -10.79 2.52
C ILE A 332 -1.05 -10.92 1.11
N THR A 333 -1.94 -11.03 0.13
CA THR A 333 -1.55 -11.11 -1.28
C THR A 333 -1.54 -9.73 -1.92
N VAL A 334 -0.36 -9.21 -2.21
CA VAL A 334 -0.17 -7.96 -2.97
C VAL A 334 -0.36 -8.23 -4.47
N ARG A 335 -1.13 -7.38 -5.14
CA ARG A 335 -1.39 -7.42 -6.59
C ARG A 335 -1.11 -6.05 -7.19
N MET A 336 -0.41 -6.02 -8.31
CA MET A 336 -0.17 -4.79 -9.05
C MET A 336 -1.30 -4.56 -10.05
N VAL A 337 -1.86 -3.35 -10.07
CA VAL A 337 -2.91 -2.94 -11.01
C VAL A 337 -2.50 -1.61 -11.63
N THR A 338 -2.12 -1.61 -12.90
CA THR A 338 -1.50 -0.44 -13.54
C THR A 338 -1.95 -0.23 -14.98
N GLY A 339 -1.96 1.03 -15.41
CA GLY A 339 -2.14 1.42 -16.81
C GLY A 339 -0.91 1.17 -17.69
N ASP A 340 0.24 0.82 -17.11
CA ASP A 340 1.47 0.56 -17.84
C ASP A 340 1.41 -0.70 -18.71
N ASN A 341 2.36 -0.81 -19.64
CA ASN A 341 2.50 -1.98 -20.51
C ASN A 341 2.84 -3.25 -19.71
N VAL A 342 2.40 -4.40 -20.21
CA VAL A 342 2.54 -5.72 -19.58
C VAL A 342 4.00 -6.09 -19.30
N ASN A 343 4.93 -5.77 -20.20
CA ASN A 343 6.35 -6.09 -20.01
C ASN A 343 6.97 -5.28 -18.87
N THR A 344 6.69 -3.97 -18.82
CA THR A 344 7.12 -3.08 -17.74
C THR A 344 6.51 -3.51 -16.41
N ALA A 345 5.19 -3.76 -16.38
CA ALA A 345 4.50 -4.21 -15.18
C ALA A 345 5.07 -5.54 -14.66
N ARG A 346 5.36 -6.50 -15.56
CA ARG A 346 5.99 -7.78 -15.22
C ARG A 346 7.40 -7.57 -14.63
N SER A 347 8.23 -6.75 -15.26
CA SER A 347 9.59 -6.46 -14.77
C SER A 347 9.56 -5.82 -13.38
N ILE A 348 8.70 -4.81 -13.17
CA ILE A 348 8.56 -4.17 -11.85
C ILE A 348 7.99 -5.16 -10.83
N ALA A 349 7.04 -6.01 -11.20
CA ALA A 349 6.48 -7.01 -10.30
C ALA A 349 7.53 -8.06 -9.86
N LEU A 350 8.47 -8.42 -10.73
CA LEU A 350 9.62 -9.27 -10.38
C LEU A 350 10.57 -8.56 -9.40
N LYS A 351 10.91 -7.29 -9.68
CA LYS A 351 11.79 -6.47 -8.80
C LYS A 351 11.18 -6.24 -7.42
N CYS A 352 9.86 -6.04 -7.35
CA CYS A 352 9.12 -5.89 -6.10
C CYS A 352 8.91 -7.22 -5.35
N GLY A 353 9.17 -8.37 -5.98
CA GLY A 353 8.88 -9.69 -5.40
C GLY A 353 7.39 -10.07 -5.38
N ILE A 354 6.53 -9.36 -6.13
CA ILE A 354 5.09 -9.69 -6.27
C ILE A 354 4.92 -11.02 -7.00
N ILE A 355 5.76 -11.25 -8.01
CA ILE A 355 5.90 -12.52 -8.73
C ILE A 355 7.35 -12.98 -8.68
N SER A 356 7.56 -14.28 -8.70
CA SER A 356 8.88 -14.90 -8.82
C SER A 356 9.05 -15.50 -10.23
N PRO A 357 10.28 -15.65 -10.77
CA PRO A 357 10.50 -16.20 -12.10
C PRO A 357 9.89 -17.59 -12.33
N ASN A 358 9.79 -18.40 -11.27
CA ASN A 358 9.26 -19.77 -11.31
C ASN A 358 7.76 -19.85 -10.97
N ASP A 359 7.10 -18.72 -10.70
CA ASP A 359 5.70 -18.72 -10.32
C ASP A 359 4.81 -18.80 -11.55
N ASN A 360 3.82 -19.69 -11.53
CA ASN A 360 2.78 -19.79 -12.56
C ASN A 360 1.63 -18.78 -12.37
N PHE A 361 1.91 -17.63 -11.74
CA PHE A 361 0.90 -16.59 -11.50
C PHE A 361 0.53 -15.86 -12.80
N LEU A 362 -0.73 -15.42 -12.87
CA LEU A 362 -1.26 -14.76 -14.06
C LEU A 362 -0.86 -13.28 -14.09
N VAL A 363 -0.34 -12.87 -15.26
CA VAL A 363 -0.10 -11.49 -15.66
C VAL A 363 -1.00 -11.23 -16.87
N LEU A 364 -2.02 -10.40 -16.71
CA LEU A 364 -3.03 -10.15 -17.74
C LEU A 364 -3.07 -8.67 -18.13
N GLU A 365 -3.44 -8.40 -19.38
CA GLU A 365 -3.85 -7.05 -19.79
C GLU A 365 -5.34 -6.83 -19.48
N GLY A 366 -5.75 -5.58 -19.25
CA GLY A 366 -7.13 -5.20 -18.96
C GLY A 366 -8.14 -5.75 -19.97
N LYS A 367 -7.82 -5.70 -21.28
CA LYS A 367 -8.69 -6.26 -22.34
C LYS A 367 -8.90 -7.76 -22.20
N GLU A 368 -7.82 -8.51 -21.89
CA GLU A 368 -7.90 -9.96 -21.73
C GLU A 368 -8.62 -10.35 -20.44
N PHE A 369 -8.36 -9.63 -19.34
CA PHE A 369 -9.08 -9.79 -18.09
C PHE A 369 -10.58 -9.61 -18.29
N ASN A 370 -10.99 -8.53 -18.93
CA ASN A 370 -12.39 -8.23 -19.26
C ASN A 370 -13.05 -9.31 -20.12
N ARG A 371 -12.32 -9.88 -21.08
CA ARG A 371 -12.81 -10.97 -21.93
C ARG A 371 -13.06 -12.26 -21.13
N ARG A 372 -12.19 -12.57 -20.16
CA ARG A 372 -12.29 -13.84 -19.41
C ARG A 372 -13.34 -13.84 -18.29
N ILE A 373 -13.74 -12.67 -17.81
CA ILE A 373 -14.73 -12.53 -16.72
C ILE A 373 -16.18 -12.38 -17.23
N ARG A 374 -16.40 -12.45 -18.56
CA ARG A 374 -17.72 -12.32 -19.20
C ARG A 374 -17.91 -13.44 -20.22
N SER A 375 -19.10 -14.05 -20.29
CA SER A 375 -19.40 -15.03 -21.35
C SER A 375 -19.55 -14.40 -22.73
N THR A 376 -19.98 -13.14 -22.80
CA THR A 376 -20.08 -12.34 -24.04
C THR A 376 -19.28 -11.05 -23.91
N PRO A 377 -18.69 -10.51 -24.99
CA PRO A 377 -17.84 -9.31 -24.93
C PRO A 377 -18.51 -8.10 -24.26
N ASP A 378 -19.82 -7.93 -24.46
CA ASP A 378 -20.64 -6.84 -23.89
C ASP A 378 -21.51 -7.30 -22.70
N GLY A 379 -21.25 -8.50 -22.17
CA GLY A 379 -22.00 -9.07 -21.05
C GLY A 379 -21.66 -8.44 -19.70
N GLU A 380 -22.46 -8.79 -18.68
CA GLU A 380 -22.14 -8.45 -17.29
C GLU A 380 -20.99 -9.32 -16.75
N VAL A 381 -20.36 -8.87 -15.67
CA VAL A 381 -19.29 -9.61 -15.02
C VAL A 381 -19.87 -10.82 -14.29
N GLU A 382 -19.43 -12.01 -14.66
CA GLU A 382 -19.85 -13.26 -14.05
C GLU A 382 -18.90 -13.67 -12.92
N GLN A 383 -19.42 -13.74 -11.70
CA GLN A 383 -18.62 -14.05 -10.51
C GLN A 383 -17.95 -15.43 -10.60
N SER A 384 -18.60 -16.42 -11.22
CA SER A 384 -18.07 -17.78 -11.37
C SER A 384 -16.83 -17.84 -12.27
N LEU A 385 -16.77 -17.01 -13.31
CA LEU A 385 -15.61 -16.88 -14.19
C LEU A 385 -14.50 -16.06 -13.51
N PHE A 386 -14.89 -14.97 -12.84
CA PHE A 386 -13.99 -14.16 -12.04
C PHE A 386 -13.25 -14.98 -10.98
N ASP A 387 -13.98 -15.82 -10.24
CA ASP A 387 -13.47 -16.68 -9.17
C ASP A 387 -12.44 -17.71 -9.62
N LYS A 388 -12.37 -18.03 -10.92
CA LYS A 388 -11.32 -18.90 -11.48
C LYS A 388 -10.01 -18.17 -11.72
N ILE A 389 -10.02 -16.84 -11.82
CA ILE A 389 -8.90 -16.03 -12.34
C ILE A 389 -8.23 -15.23 -11.23
N TRP A 390 -9.01 -14.50 -10.43
CA TRP A 390 -8.47 -13.55 -9.45
C TRP A 390 -7.52 -14.17 -8.40
N PRO A 391 -7.66 -15.46 -7.98
CA PRO A 391 -6.73 -16.04 -7.01
C PRO A 391 -5.30 -16.13 -7.55
N GLN A 392 -5.15 -16.41 -8.85
CA GLN A 392 -3.86 -16.53 -9.53
C GLN A 392 -3.38 -15.21 -10.14
N LEU A 393 -4.26 -14.24 -10.34
CA LEU A 393 -3.91 -12.92 -10.86
C LEU A 393 -3.00 -12.18 -9.86
N ARG A 394 -1.82 -11.75 -10.34
CA ARG A 394 -0.87 -10.93 -9.58
C ARG A 394 -0.61 -9.58 -10.22
N VAL A 395 -0.71 -9.48 -11.54
CA VAL A 395 -0.47 -8.25 -12.29
C VAL A 395 -1.60 -8.05 -13.30
N LEU A 396 -2.27 -6.91 -13.21
CA LEU A 396 -3.21 -6.43 -14.21
C LEU A 396 -2.62 -5.17 -14.85
N ALA A 397 -2.15 -5.31 -16.09
CA ALA A 397 -1.50 -4.25 -16.88
C ALA A 397 -2.49 -3.60 -17.86
N ARG A 398 -2.17 -2.41 -18.38
CA ARG A 398 -3.05 -1.60 -19.25
C ARG A 398 -4.48 -1.52 -18.73
N SER A 399 -4.64 -1.43 -17.41
CA SER A 399 -5.94 -1.38 -16.75
C SER A 399 -6.57 0.00 -16.87
N SER A 400 -7.84 0.07 -17.24
CA SER A 400 -8.65 1.28 -17.08
C SER A 400 -9.06 1.49 -15.61
N PRO A 401 -9.49 2.71 -15.22
CA PRO A 401 -10.09 2.95 -13.90
C PRO A 401 -11.22 1.98 -13.56
N GLN A 402 -12.05 1.65 -14.57
CA GLN A 402 -13.16 0.72 -14.42
C GLN A 402 -12.68 -0.70 -14.15
N ASP A 403 -11.57 -1.13 -14.76
CA ASP A 403 -11.00 -2.46 -14.52
C ASP A 403 -10.51 -2.60 -13.08
N LYS A 404 -9.92 -1.54 -12.51
CA LYS A 404 -9.51 -1.50 -11.11
C LYS A 404 -10.72 -1.68 -10.20
N TYR A 405 -11.78 -0.92 -10.45
CA TYR A 405 -13.03 -1.00 -9.71
C TYR A 405 -13.67 -2.40 -9.80
N VAL A 406 -13.74 -2.99 -11.00
CA VAL A 406 -14.30 -4.33 -11.23
C VAL A 406 -13.50 -5.40 -10.49
N LEU A 407 -12.16 -5.32 -10.54
CA LEU A 407 -11.30 -6.25 -9.82
C LEU A 407 -11.56 -6.19 -8.31
N VAL A 408 -11.56 -4.99 -7.73
CA VAL A 408 -11.79 -4.79 -6.29
C VAL A 408 -13.18 -5.28 -5.89
N LYS A 409 -14.23 -4.87 -6.62
CA LYS A 409 -15.61 -5.31 -6.39
C LYS A 409 -15.75 -6.83 -6.46
N GLY A 410 -15.11 -7.48 -7.43
CA GLY A 410 -15.15 -8.92 -7.62
C GLY A 410 -14.45 -9.70 -6.51
N ILE A 411 -13.29 -9.22 -6.00
CA ILE A 411 -12.59 -9.87 -4.88
C ILE A 411 -13.45 -9.77 -3.61
N ILE A 412 -14.02 -8.60 -3.32
CA ILE A 412 -14.91 -8.39 -2.16
C ILE A 412 -16.15 -9.30 -2.22
N ALA A 413 -16.69 -9.52 -3.42
CA ALA A 413 -17.85 -10.38 -3.64
C ALA A 413 -17.52 -11.89 -3.64
N SER A 414 -16.25 -12.26 -3.84
CA SER A 414 -15.82 -13.65 -3.95
C SER A 414 -16.12 -14.46 -2.67
N LYS A 415 -16.54 -15.70 -2.88
CA LYS A 415 -16.82 -16.68 -1.81
C LYS A 415 -15.89 -17.90 -1.86
N ASN A 416 -14.82 -17.85 -2.66
CA ASN A 416 -13.84 -18.94 -2.75
C ASN A 416 -13.22 -19.29 -1.40
N ASN A 417 -13.03 -18.29 -0.55
CA ASN A 417 -12.51 -18.47 0.81
C ASN A 417 -13.67 -18.36 1.81
N PRO A 418 -13.89 -19.33 2.72
CA PRO A 418 -14.97 -19.30 3.70
C PRO A 418 -14.93 -18.07 4.61
N THR A 419 -13.74 -17.51 4.86
CA THR A 419 -13.57 -16.31 5.68
C THR A 419 -13.88 -15.02 4.92
N ARG A 420 -14.09 -15.09 3.60
CA ARG A 420 -14.15 -13.97 2.65
C ARG A 420 -12.90 -13.08 2.68
N GLU A 421 -12.70 -12.33 1.59
CA GLU A 421 -11.56 -11.45 1.41
C GLU A 421 -11.85 -10.03 1.91
N VAL A 422 -10.83 -9.38 2.47
CA VAL A 422 -10.83 -7.96 2.83
C VAL A 422 -9.79 -7.27 1.95
N VAL A 423 -10.24 -6.30 1.17
CA VAL A 423 -9.42 -5.70 0.11
C VAL A 423 -9.02 -4.29 0.48
N ALA A 424 -7.70 -4.09 0.57
CA ALA A 424 -7.11 -2.76 0.61
C ALA A 424 -6.68 -2.33 -0.80
N VAL A 425 -6.82 -1.05 -1.12
CA VAL A 425 -6.39 -0.47 -2.40
C VAL A 425 -5.47 0.70 -2.12
N THR A 426 -4.39 0.84 -2.89
CA THR A 426 -3.52 2.03 -2.84
C THR A 426 -3.55 2.74 -4.18
N GLY A 427 -3.58 4.07 -4.16
CA GLY A 427 -3.58 4.88 -5.37
C GLY A 427 -3.14 6.32 -5.11
N ASP A 428 -2.69 6.98 -6.16
CA ASP A 428 -2.22 8.38 -6.15
C ASP A 428 -3.03 9.25 -7.14
N GLY A 429 -3.60 8.65 -8.19
CA GLY A 429 -4.28 9.36 -9.25
C GLY A 429 -5.79 9.52 -9.08
N THR A 430 -6.37 10.45 -9.83
CA THR A 430 -7.83 10.60 -9.99
C THR A 430 -8.49 9.31 -10.53
N ASN A 431 -7.73 8.55 -11.32
CA ASN A 431 -8.12 7.26 -11.88
C ASN A 431 -8.38 6.18 -10.81
N ASP A 432 -7.84 6.34 -9.60
CA ASP A 432 -7.97 5.36 -8.53
C ASP A 432 -9.18 5.63 -7.63
N GLY A 433 -9.78 6.83 -7.71
CA GLY A 433 -10.87 7.27 -6.84
C GLY A 433 -12.03 6.26 -6.69
N PRO A 434 -12.62 5.73 -7.79
CA PRO A 434 -13.69 4.74 -7.69
C PRO A 434 -13.26 3.44 -7.01
N ALA A 435 -12.02 2.98 -7.25
CA ALA A 435 -11.50 1.74 -6.65
C ALA A 435 -11.17 1.93 -5.17
N LEU A 436 -10.56 3.08 -4.82
CA LEU A 436 -10.28 3.48 -3.44
C LEU A 436 -11.56 3.53 -2.62
N LYS A 437 -12.61 4.18 -3.13
CA LYS A 437 -13.89 4.29 -2.41
C LYS A 437 -14.64 2.97 -2.28
N LYS A 438 -14.38 2.01 -3.18
CA LYS A 438 -15.03 0.70 -3.18
C LYS A 438 -14.34 -0.33 -2.29
N ALA A 439 -13.05 -0.14 -2.03
CA ALA A 439 -12.24 -0.99 -1.17
C ALA A 439 -12.82 -1.06 0.25
N ASP A 440 -12.47 -2.12 1.00
CA ASP A 440 -12.75 -2.13 2.44
C ASP A 440 -11.84 -1.13 3.17
N VAL A 441 -10.63 -0.86 2.63
CA VAL A 441 -9.72 0.22 3.06
C VAL A 441 -9.01 0.85 1.85
N GLY A 442 -9.19 2.14 1.63
CA GLY A 442 -8.46 2.92 0.62
C GLY A 442 -7.25 3.67 1.20
N PHE A 443 -6.09 3.55 0.57
CA PHE A 443 -4.87 4.30 0.87
C PHE A 443 -4.56 5.33 -0.23
N ALA A 444 -4.32 6.58 0.16
CA ALA A 444 -3.79 7.60 -0.74
C ALA A 444 -2.37 8.02 -0.37
N MET A 445 -1.59 8.35 -1.40
CA MET A 445 -0.28 8.99 -1.24
C MET A 445 -0.46 10.44 -0.76
N GLY A 446 0.24 10.81 0.32
CA GLY A 446 0.14 12.13 0.95
C GLY A 446 0.87 13.22 0.17
N ILE A 447 2.00 12.89 -0.45
CA ILE A 447 2.83 13.86 -1.18
C ILE A 447 2.47 13.86 -2.67
N GLN A 448 2.60 12.71 -3.33
CA GLN A 448 2.35 12.59 -4.78
C GLN A 448 0.88 12.44 -5.14
N GLY A 449 0.02 12.08 -4.19
CA GLY A 449 -1.40 11.84 -4.45
C GLY A 449 -2.19 13.10 -4.74
N THR A 450 -3.09 13.01 -5.71
CA THR A 450 -4.08 14.03 -6.05
C THR A 450 -5.09 14.22 -4.91
N ASP A 451 -5.66 15.41 -4.80
CA ASP A 451 -6.65 15.70 -3.74
C ASP A 451 -7.89 14.82 -3.87
N VAL A 452 -8.29 14.48 -5.09
CA VAL A 452 -9.39 13.52 -5.36
C VAL A 452 -9.09 12.14 -4.79
N ALA A 453 -7.85 11.65 -4.93
CA ALA A 453 -7.46 10.36 -4.37
C ALA A 453 -7.45 10.41 -2.83
N LYS A 454 -6.91 11.50 -2.25
CA LYS A 454 -6.91 11.73 -0.80
C LYS A 454 -8.33 11.77 -0.24
N GLU A 455 -9.24 12.46 -0.91
CA GLU A 455 -10.66 12.55 -0.50
C GLU A 455 -11.41 11.22 -0.62
N ALA A 456 -11.06 10.38 -1.61
CA ALA A 456 -11.66 9.07 -1.79
C ALA A 456 -11.12 8.00 -0.81
N SER A 457 -9.96 8.24 -0.19
CA SER A 457 -9.25 7.29 0.70
C SER A 457 -9.66 7.37 2.16
N ASP A 458 -9.41 6.28 2.89
CA ASP A 458 -9.67 6.18 4.34
C ASP A 458 -8.41 6.46 5.17
N ILE A 459 -7.23 6.15 4.63
CA ILE A 459 -5.93 6.39 5.26
C ILE A 459 -5.00 7.10 4.25
N ILE A 460 -4.36 8.18 4.70
CA ILE A 460 -3.36 8.90 3.90
C ILE A 460 -1.96 8.57 4.42
N LEU A 461 -1.07 8.14 3.53
CA LEU A 461 0.34 7.91 3.82
C LEU A 461 1.10 9.24 3.73
N VAL A 462 1.42 9.86 4.85
CA VAL A 462 2.01 11.20 4.89
C VAL A 462 3.41 11.24 4.24
N ASP A 463 4.11 10.12 4.27
CA ASP A 463 5.50 9.97 3.79
C ASP A 463 5.63 9.23 2.46
N ASP A 464 4.53 8.86 1.82
CA ASP A 464 4.51 8.07 0.58
C ASP A 464 5.30 6.75 0.66
N ASN A 465 5.42 6.17 1.86
CA ASN A 465 6.22 4.98 2.12
C ASN A 465 5.34 3.73 2.21
N PHE A 466 5.66 2.69 1.42
CA PHE A 466 4.87 1.45 1.43
C PHE A 466 4.96 0.67 2.76
N ASN A 467 6.05 0.85 3.53
CA ASN A 467 6.19 0.28 4.86
C ASN A 467 5.13 0.82 5.85
N SER A 468 4.62 2.03 5.62
CA SER A 468 3.52 2.61 6.40
C SER A 468 2.24 1.76 6.30
N ILE A 469 2.00 1.08 5.18
CA ILE A 469 0.89 0.12 5.01
C ILE A 469 1.10 -1.11 5.91
N VAL A 470 2.34 -1.63 5.98
CA VAL A 470 2.67 -2.75 6.87
C VAL A 470 2.42 -2.37 8.33
N LYS A 471 2.83 -1.16 8.72
CA LYS A 471 2.54 -0.62 10.06
C LYS A 471 1.03 -0.47 10.31
N ALA A 472 0.25 -0.05 9.31
CA ALA A 472 -1.20 0.03 9.43
C ALA A 472 -1.84 -1.35 9.68
N VAL A 473 -1.34 -2.41 9.01
CA VAL A 473 -1.74 -3.80 9.30
C VAL A 473 -1.40 -4.19 10.73
N MET A 474 -0.20 -3.86 11.22
CA MET A 474 0.21 -4.16 12.60
C MET A 474 -0.71 -3.48 13.61
N TRP A 475 -0.99 -2.18 13.44
CA TRP A 475 -1.89 -1.42 14.30
C TRP A 475 -3.31 -1.99 14.26
N GLY A 476 -3.85 -2.31 13.08
CA GLY A 476 -5.18 -2.92 12.98
C GLY A 476 -5.28 -4.28 13.66
N ARG A 477 -4.25 -5.13 13.54
CA ARG A 477 -4.19 -6.43 14.25
C ARG A 477 -4.11 -6.24 15.76
N ASN A 478 -3.36 -5.23 16.22
CA ASN A 478 -3.22 -4.91 17.64
C ASN A 478 -4.53 -4.39 18.25
N VAL A 479 -5.27 -3.54 17.53
CA VAL A 479 -6.59 -3.06 17.96
C VAL A 479 -7.55 -4.24 18.16
N TYR A 480 -7.61 -5.15 17.20
CA TYR A 480 -8.46 -6.34 17.30
C TYR A 480 -8.09 -7.22 18.50
N ASP A 481 -6.79 -7.50 18.69
CA ASP A 481 -6.32 -8.32 19.80
C ASP A 481 -6.57 -7.64 21.16
N SER A 482 -6.41 -6.31 21.24
CA SER A 482 -6.70 -5.53 22.45
C SER A 482 -8.19 -5.62 22.83
N ILE A 483 -9.08 -5.51 21.85
CA ILE A 483 -10.53 -5.68 22.04
C ILE A 483 -10.84 -7.11 22.50
N ALA A 484 -10.24 -8.12 21.89
CA ALA A 484 -10.44 -9.52 22.26
C ALA A 484 -9.93 -9.83 23.68
N LYS A 485 -8.78 -9.28 24.09
CA LYS A 485 -8.23 -9.40 25.45
C LYS A 485 -9.16 -8.75 26.48
N PHE A 486 -9.63 -7.54 26.20
CA PHE A 486 -10.59 -6.84 27.05
C PHE A 486 -11.89 -7.65 27.19
N LEU A 487 -12.46 -8.14 26.09
CA LEU A 487 -13.66 -8.97 26.13
C LEU A 487 -13.46 -10.26 26.92
N GLN A 488 -12.28 -10.89 26.84
CA GLN A 488 -12.01 -12.12 27.57
C GLN A 488 -12.02 -11.84 29.08
N PHE A 489 -11.37 -10.76 29.51
CA PHE A 489 -11.34 -10.33 30.89
C PHE A 489 -12.75 -9.96 31.38
N GLN A 490 -13.45 -9.09 30.64
CA GLN A 490 -14.78 -8.59 30.98
C GLN A 490 -15.82 -9.71 31.12
N LEU A 491 -15.87 -10.64 30.14
CA LEU A 491 -16.81 -11.76 30.18
C LEU A 491 -16.50 -12.74 31.31
N THR A 492 -15.23 -12.97 31.64
CA THR A 492 -14.85 -13.86 32.75
C THR A 492 -15.39 -13.33 34.07
N VAL A 493 -15.16 -12.04 34.35
CA VAL A 493 -15.63 -11.40 35.59
C VAL A 493 -17.17 -11.35 35.62
N ASN A 494 -17.84 -11.07 34.50
CA ASN A 494 -19.30 -11.06 34.43
C ASN A 494 -19.92 -12.41 34.74
N VAL A 495 -19.38 -13.49 34.15
CA VAL A 495 -19.84 -14.85 34.45
C VAL A 495 -19.68 -15.14 35.95
N VAL A 496 -18.51 -14.89 36.52
CA VAL A 496 -18.26 -15.18 37.94
C VAL A 496 -19.15 -14.36 38.87
N ALA A 497 -19.29 -13.06 38.63
CA ALA A 497 -20.10 -12.17 39.46
C ALA A 497 -21.59 -12.55 39.43
N VAL A 498 -22.14 -12.81 38.24
CA VAL A 498 -23.54 -13.19 38.07
C VAL A 498 -23.82 -14.56 38.71
N PHE A 499 -22.97 -15.56 38.48
CA PHE A 499 -23.14 -16.88 39.09
C PHE A 499 -22.95 -16.84 40.61
N CYS A 500 -21.99 -16.07 41.13
CA CYS A 500 -21.78 -15.91 42.57
C CYS A 500 -22.98 -15.25 43.25
N ALA A 501 -23.53 -14.18 42.65
CA ALA A 501 -24.74 -13.52 43.16
C ALA A 501 -25.95 -14.46 43.12
N PHE A 502 -26.11 -15.23 42.04
CA PHE A 502 -27.20 -16.20 41.90
C PHE A 502 -27.10 -17.33 42.94
N ILE A 503 -25.95 -17.99 43.05
CA ILE A 503 -25.74 -19.10 44.01
C ILE A 503 -25.88 -18.60 45.46
N GLY A 504 -25.32 -17.42 45.77
CA GLY A 504 -25.47 -16.81 47.08
C GLY A 504 -26.92 -16.53 47.45
N ALA A 505 -27.69 -15.94 46.52
CA ALA A 505 -29.12 -15.72 46.69
C ALA A 505 -29.89 -17.05 46.89
N CYS A 506 -29.53 -18.09 46.13
CA CYS A 506 -30.15 -19.41 46.21
C CYS A 506 -29.84 -20.17 47.50
N ILE A 507 -28.67 -20.01 48.10
CA ILE A 507 -28.25 -20.82 49.27
C ILE A 507 -28.24 -20.00 50.56
N VAL A 508 -27.51 -18.88 50.59
CA VAL A 508 -27.23 -18.04 51.78
C VAL A 508 -28.35 -17.01 52.05
N LYS A 509 -29.36 -16.92 51.18
CA LYS A 509 -30.51 -15.99 51.28
C LYS A 509 -30.16 -14.50 51.10
N GLU A 510 -28.89 -14.19 50.90
CA GLU A 510 -28.40 -12.86 50.52
C GLU A 510 -27.27 -13.03 49.49
N SER A 511 -27.08 -12.03 48.63
CA SER A 511 -25.90 -11.98 47.76
C SER A 511 -24.66 -11.72 48.63
N PRO A 512 -23.55 -12.45 48.41
CA PRO A 512 -22.32 -12.26 49.18
C PRO A 512 -21.66 -10.92 48.90
N LEU A 513 -21.98 -10.30 47.77
CA LEU A 513 -21.55 -8.96 47.40
C LEU A 513 -22.70 -7.97 47.56
N ARG A 514 -22.46 -6.90 48.33
CA ARG A 514 -23.39 -5.78 48.47
C ARG A 514 -23.45 -4.96 47.18
N ALA A 515 -24.56 -4.25 46.98
CA ALA A 515 -24.76 -3.40 45.80
C ALA A 515 -23.58 -2.45 45.51
N VAL A 516 -23.05 -1.77 46.53
CA VAL A 516 -21.91 -0.85 46.38
C VAL A 516 -20.62 -1.58 45.96
N GLN A 517 -20.39 -2.79 46.47
CA GLN A 517 -19.22 -3.60 46.10
C GLN A 517 -19.32 -4.10 44.67
N MET A 518 -20.51 -4.50 44.23
CA MET A 518 -20.78 -4.89 42.83
C MET A 518 -20.54 -3.73 41.86
N LEU A 519 -20.96 -2.51 42.21
CA LEU A 519 -20.67 -1.31 41.43
C LEU A 519 -19.17 -1.01 41.37
N TRP A 520 -18.43 -1.26 42.46
CA TRP A 520 -16.98 -1.11 42.47
C TRP A 520 -16.29 -2.12 41.54
N VAL A 521 -16.73 -3.38 41.55
CA VAL A 521 -16.26 -4.40 40.61
C VAL A 521 -16.54 -3.97 39.17
N ASN A 522 -17.76 -3.48 38.89
CA ASN A 522 -18.16 -2.99 37.58
C ASN A 522 -17.27 -1.83 37.09
N LEU A 523 -16.99 -0.85 37.94
CA LEU A 523 -16.09 0.27 37.58
C LEU A 523 -14.67 -0.20 37.23
N ILE A 524 -14.11 -1.14 38.01
CA ILE A 524 -12.77 -1.69 37.76
C ILE A 524 -12.75 -2.45 36.44
N MET A 525 -13.74 -3.32 36.21
CA MET A 525 -13.73 -4.21 35.07
C MET A 525 -14.07 -3.51 33.75
N ASP A 526 -15.03 -2.58 33.75
CA ASP A 526 -15.41 -1.86 32.54
C ASP A 526 -14.44 -0.72 32.24
N THR A 527 -14.32 0.26 33.14
CA THR A 527 -13.61 1.51 32.81
C THR A 527 -12.10 1.38 32.95
N LEU A 528 -11.60 0.85 34.07
CA LEU A 528 -10.15 0.79 34.31
C LEU A 528 -9.48 -0.28 33.46
N ALA A 529 -10.08 -1.47 33.33
CA ALA A 529 -9.50 -2.53 32.53
C ALA A 529 -9.59 -2.24 31.02
N SER A 530 -10.65 -1.57 30.54
CA SER A 530 -10.68 -1.14 29.13
C SER A 530 -9.54 -0.18 28.83
N LEU A 531 -9.28 0.81 29.67
CA LEU A 531 -8.15 1.74 29.49
C LEU A 531 -6.79 1.02 29.49
N ALA A 532 -6.60 0.09 30.42
CA ALA A 532 -5.34 -0.65 30.55
C ALA A 532 -5.08 -1.59 29.37
N LEU A 533 -6.10 -2.33 28.91
CA LEU A 533 -5.95 -3.34 27.86
C LEU A 533 -6.08 -2.77 26.45
N ALA A 534 -6.72 -1.61 26.28
CA ALA A 534 -6.87 -0.94 24.98
C ALA A 534 -5.63 -0.17 24.51
N THR A 535 -4.63 0.03 25.38
CA THR A 535 -3.48 0.92 25.12
C THR A 535 -2.16 0.17 24.86
N GLU A 536 -2.23 -1.13 24.56
CA GLU A 536 -1.06 -1.94 24.20
C GLU A 536 -0.42 -1.50 22.86
N VAL A 537 0.89 -1.69 22.75
CA VAL A 537 1.68 -1.35 21.55
C VAL A 537 1.87 -2.62 20.69
N PRO A 538 1.78 -2.54 19.35
CA PRO A 538 1.97 -3.68 18.47
C PRO A 538 3.39 -4.26 18.52
N THR A 539 3.49 -5.58 18.30
CA THR A 539 4.77 -6.30 18.11
C THR A 539 4.83 -6.90 16.70
N GLU A 540 6.04 -7.17 16.20
CA GLU A 540 6.23 -7.77 14.86
C GLU A 540 5.70 -9.20 14.76
N GLU A 541 5.54 -9.90 15.89
CA GLU A 541 4.92 -11.23 15.94
C GLU A 541 3.52 -11.23 15.32
N LEU A 542 2.81 -10.10 15.38
CA LEU A 542 1.50 -9.94 14.75
C LEU A 542 1.53 -10.15 13.23
N LEU A 543 2.69 -9.99 12.56
CA LEU A 543 2.86 -10.19 11.12
C LEU A 543 3.19 -11.64 10.73
N THR A 544 3.32 -12.56 11.68
CA THR A 544 3.64 -13.97 11.40
C THR A 544 2.40 -14.85 11.21
N ARG A 545 1.23 -14.37 11.63
CA ARG A 545 -0.04 -15.10 11.51
C ARG A 545 -0.84 -14.64 10.30
N LYS A 546 -1.74 -15.49 9.83
CA LYS A 546 -2.73 -15.15 8.79
C LYS A 546 -3.83 -14.21 9.35
N PRO A 547 -4.46 -13.38 8.50
CA PRO A 547 -5.60 -12.55 8.90
C PRO A 547 -6.81 -13.41 9.33
N TYR A 548 -7.68 -12.86 10.18
CA TYR A 548 -8.88 -13.56 10.66
C TYR A 548 -9.99 -13.64 9.61
N GLY A 549 -10.00 -12.72 8.64
CA GLY A 549 -11.04 -12.58 7.61
C GLY A 549 -12.31 -11.92 8.13
N ARG A 550 -13.38 -11.89 7.32
CA ARG A 550 -14.62 -11.12 7.61
C ARG A 550 -15.60 -11.83 8.53
N THR A 551 -15.66 -13.15 8.48
CA THR A 551 -16.77 -13.94 9.07
C THR A 551 -16.37 -14.68 10.34
N ARG A 552 -15.11 -14.58 10.77
CA ARG A 552 -14.66 -15.28 11.98
C ARG A 552 -15.33 -14.66 13.22
N PRO A 553 -15.89 -15.47 14.13
CA PRO A 553 -16.52 -14.94 15.33
C PRO A 553 -15.48 -14.27 16.23
N LEU A 554 -15.88 -13.16 16.86
CA LEU A 554 -15.05 -12.39 17.80
C LEU A 554 -14.65 -13.25 19.02
N ILE A 555 -15.58 -14.05 19.54
CA ILE A 555 -15.30 -15.01 20.61
C ILE A 555 -14.80 -16.32 20.00
N SER A 556 -13.49 -16.53 20.07
CA SER A 556 -12.86 -17.76 19.58
C SER A 556 -13.08 -18.95 20.53
N ARG A 557 -12.93 -20.18 20.04
CA ARG A 557 -12.98 -21.39 20.88
C ARG A 557 -11.94 -21.37 22.01
N GLN A 558 -10.75 -20.83 21.73
CA GLN A 558 -9.69 -20.70 22.73
C GLN A 558 -10.06 -19.67 23.80
N MET A 559 -10.63 -18.54 23.38
CA MET A 559 -11.14 -17.52 24.31
C MET A 559 -12.25 -18.09 25.19
N MET A 560 -13.18 -18.87 24.63
CA MET A 560 -14.23 -19.54 25.41
C MET A 560 -13.66 -20.53 26.43
N LYS A 561 -12.63 -21.31 26.05
CA LYS A 561 -11.92 -22.21 26.97
C LYS A 561 -11.29 -21.44 28.13
N ASN A 562 -10.66 -20.30 27.84
CA ASN A 562 -10.04 -19.45 28.86
C ASN A 562 -11.11 -18.86 29.80
N ILE A 563 -12.21 -18.31 29.25
CA ILE A 563 -13.31 -17.74 30.03
C ILE A 563 -13.88 -18.80 30.98
N LEU A 564 -14.26 -19.97 30.46
CA LEU A 564 -14.86 -21.03 31.26
C LEU A 564 -13.88 -21.60 32.29
N GLY A 565 -12.61 -21.82 31.91
CA GLY A 565 -11.59 -22.35 32.82
C GLY A 565 -11.33 -21.42 34.01
N HIS A 566 -11.13 -20.12 33.75
CA HIS A 566 -10.96 -19.14 34.83
C HIS A 566 -12.23 -18.93 35.64
N ALA A 567 -13.41 -18.94 35.00
CA ALA A 567 -14.67 -18.80 35.71
C ALA A 567 -14.90 -19.97 36.69
N VAL A 568 -14.66 -21.21 36.26
CA VAL A 568 -14.78 -22.40 37.13
C VAL A 568 -13.80 -22.31 38.30
N TYR A 569 -12.54 -21.92 38.05
CA TYR A 569 -11.54 -21.77 39.12
C TYR A 569 -11.97 -20.70 40.14
N GLN A 570 -12.34 -19.50 39.67
CA GLN A 570 -12.76 -18.41 40.55
C GLN A 570 -14.03 -18.75 41.32
N LEU A 571 -15.00 -19.40 40.68
CA LEU A 571 -16.21 -19.88 41.36
C LEU A 571 -15.88 -20.94 42.42
N ALA A 572 -15.01 -21.90 42.14
CA ALA A 572 -14.62 -22.92 43.11
C ALA A 572 -13.96 -22.30 44.35
N VAL A 573 -13.05 -21.34 44.16
CA VAL A 573 -12.41 -20.61 45.27
C VAL A 573 -13.43 -19.77 46.04
N MET A 574 -14.28 -19.01 45.35
CA MET A 574 -15.30 -18.17 45.99
C MET A 574 -16.30 -19.01 46.78
N LEU A 575 -16.76 -20.14 46.25
CA LEU A 575 -17.68 -21.04 46.93
C LEU A 575 -17.03 -21.73 48.14
N PHE A 576 -15.76 -22.13 48.04
CA PHE A 576 -15.00 -22.68 49.18
C PHE A 576 -14.80 -21.66 50.30
N ILE A 577 -14.71 -20.36 49.97
CA ILE A 577 -14.65 -19.31 50.99
C ILE A 577 -16.04 -19.01 51.57
N LEU A 578 -17.10 -19.19 50.78
CA LEU A 578 -18.48 -18.86 51.17
C LEU A 578 -19.17 -19.93 52.01
N PHE A 579 -18.86 -21.21 51.75
CA PHE A 579 -19.45 -22.40 52.35
C PHE A 579 -18.37 -23.23 53.02
#